data_AF-A0A936CCM0-F1
#
_entry.id   AF-A0A936CCM0-F1
#
_cell.length_a   1.000
_cell.length_b   1.000
_cell.length_c   1.000
_cell.angle_alpha   90.00
_cell.angle_beta   90.00
_cell.angle_gamma   90.00
#
_symmetry.space_group_name_H-M   'P 1'
#
loop_
_entity.id
_entity.type
_entity.pdbx_description
1 polymer ?
#
loop_
_entity_poly.entity_id
_entity_poly.type
_entity_poly.pdbx_seq_one_letter_code
_entity_poly.pdbx_strand_id
1 'polypeptide(L)'
;MGLQLKALIADPSPTLPLLSALQDDPSEYVRRSVANHLNDIAKDHPAIVAQWLEEHLKHASDERRALLQHASRTLIKRGDRRVLSA
;
A
#
# COMPACT_ATOMS: atom_id res chain seq x y z
N MET A 1 -7.85 10.13 19.42
CA MET A 1 -7.02 8.92 19.59
C MET A 1 -7.62 7.84 18.71
N GLY A 2 -6.97 7.49 17.60
CA GLY A 2 -7.44 6.38 16.75
C GLY A 2 -7.14 5.05 17.41
N LEU A 3 -8.08 4.11 17.37
CA LEU A 3 -7.88 2.76 17.89
C LEU A 3 -6.96 1.99 16.92
N GLN A 4 -5.80 1.53 17.38
CA GLN A 4 -4.94 0.65 16.60
C GLN A 4 -5.24 -0.81 16.92
N LEU A 5 -5.65 -1.59 15.91
CA LEU A 5 -5.79 -3.04 16.05
C LEU A 5 -4.40 -3.69 16.00
N LYS A 6 -3.79 -3.87 17.16
CA LYS A 6 -2.44 -4.45 17.29
C LYS A 6 -2.26 -5.78 16.56
N ALA A 7 -3.30 -6.61 16.48
CA ALA A 7 -3.25 -7.87 15.77
C ALA A 7 -2.99 -7.70 14.26
N LEU A 8 -3.66 -6.72 13.62
CA LEU A 8 -3.48 -6.43 12.18
C LEU A 8 -2.18 -5.68 11.89
N ILE A 9 -1.62 -5.00 12.90
CA ILE A 9 -0.26 -4.46 12.80
C ILE A 9 0.73 -5.61 12.86
N ALA A 10 0.56 -6.59 13.74
CA ALA A 10 1.48 -7.72 13.86
C ALA A 10 1.45 -8.60 12.61
N ASP A 11 0.26 -8.85 12.07
CA ASP A 11 0.06 -9.59 10.82
C ASP A 11 -1.00 -8.89 9.94
N PRO A 12 -0.57 -8.18 8.88
CA PRO A 12 -1.49 -7.50 7.97
C PRO A 12 -2.09 -8.44 6.92
N SER A 13 -1.65 -9.71 6.85
CA SER A 13 -2.11 -10.68 5.84
C SER A 13 -3.63 -10.79 5.70
N PRO A 14 -4.44 -10.73 6.78
CA PRO A 14 -5.90 -10.78 6.67
C PRO A 14 -6.53 -9.61 5.90
N THR A 15 -5.86 -8.45 5.80
CA THR A 15 -6.40 -7.27 5.09
C THR A 15 -6.01 -7.24 3.62
N LEU A 16 -4.92 -7.90 3.24
CA LEU A 16 -4.36 -7.86 1.88
C LEU A 16 -5.37 -8.26 0.77
N PRO A 17 -6.19 -9.33 0.92
CA PRO A 17 -7.16 -9.70 -0.10
C PRO A 17 -8.21 -8.60 -0.35
N LEU A 18 -8.65 -7.92 0.72
CA LEU A 18 -9.60 -6.82 0.62
C LEU A 18 -8.97 -5.60 -0.06
N LEU A 19 -7.74 -5.25 0.30
CA LEU A 19 -7.02 -4.14 -0.32
C LEU A 19 -6.80 -4.38 -1.82
N SER A 20 -6.56 -5.64 -2.22
CA SER A 20 -6.35 -6.01 -3.62
C SER A 20 -7.64 -5.86 -4.43
N ALA A 21 -8.77 -6.28 -3.86
CA ALA A 21 -10.09 -6.13 -4.48
C ALA A 21 -10.51 -4.67 -4.65
N LEU A 22 -10.04 -3.76 -3.79
CA LEU A 22 -10.44 -2.34 -3.76
C LEU A 22 -9.46 -1.38 -4.41
N GLN A 23 -8.28 -1.84 -4.85
CA GLN A 23 -7.26 -0.94 -5.41
C GLN A 23 -7.69 -0.27 -6.73
N ASP A 24 -8.64 -0.87 -7.43
CA ASP A 24 -9.22 -0.38 -8.69
C ASP A 24 -10.65 0.16 -8.54
N ASP A 25 -11.11 0.37 -7.29
CA ASP A 25 -12.46 0.89 -7.04
C ASP A 25 -12.67 2.22 -7.78
N PRO A 26 -13.83 2.45 -8.43
CA PRO A 26 -14.08 3.69 -9.18
C PRO A 26 -14.03 4.95 -8.30
N SER A 27 -14.29 4.82 -6.99
CA SER A 27 -14.22 5.92 -6.04
C SER A 27 -12.78 6.28 -5.68
N GLU A 28 -12.38 7.53 -5.96
CA GLU A 28 -11.08 8.05 -5.52
C GLU A 28 -10.92 7.94 -3.99
N TYR A 29 -12.01 8.14 -3.25
CA TYR A 29 -12.00 8.05 -1.79
C TYR A 29 -11.62 6.64 -1.31
N VAL A 30 -12.15 5.60 -1.96
CA VAL A 30 -11.83 4.20 -1.63
C VAL A 30 -10.36 3.91 -1.97
N ARG A 31 -9.90 4.30 -3.17
CA ARG A 31 -8.49 4.14 -3.57
C ARG A 31 -7.52 4.87 -2.63
N ARG A 32 -7.89 6.07 -2.18
CA ARG A 32 -7.10 6.82 -1.18
C ARG A 32 -7.04 6.09 0.17
N SER A 33 -8.15 5.49 0.60
CA SER A 33 -8.20 4.68 1.82
C SER A 33 -7.28 3.46 1.72
N VAL A 34 -7.30 2.74 0.59
CA VAL A 34 -6.40 1.62 0.30
C VAL A 34 -4.93 2.09 0.36
N ALA A 35 -4.60 3.20 -0.29
CA ALA A 35 -3.24 3.74 -0.28
C ALA A 35 -2.75 4.10 1.14
N ASN A 36 -3.62 4.71 1.96
CA ASN A 36 -3.30 5.03 3.35
C ASN A 36 -3.02 3.76 4.16
N HIS A 37 -3.86 2.73 4.00
CA HIS A 37 -3.70 1.46 4.71
C HIS A 37 -2.38 0.78 4.31
N LEU A 38 -2.06 0.70 3.02
CA LEU A 38 -0.77 0.18 2.55
C LEU A 38 0.41 0.99 3.10
N ASN A 39 0.32 2.33 3.12
CA ASN A 39 1.37 3.16 3.70
C ASN A 39 1.52 2.97 5.21
N ASP A 40 0.45 2.64 5.93
CA ASP A 40 0.52 2.27 7.35
C ASP A 40 1.21 0.90 7.54
N ILE A 41 0.87 -0.09 6.71
CA ILE A 41 1.56 -1.39 6.68
C ILE A 41 3.06 -1.18 6.41
N ALA A 42 3.44 -0.27 5.50
CA ALA A 42 4.83 0.00 5.16
C ALA A 42 5.70 0.47 6.34
N LYS A 43 5.08 0.97 7.43
CA LYS A 43 5.82 1.42 8.63
C LYS A 43 6.49 0.25 9.35
N ASP A 44 5.77 -0.86 9.45
CA ASP A 44 6.14 -2.07 10.22
C ASP A 44 6.53 -3.24 9.31
N HIS A 45 5.93 -3.34 8.11
CA HIS A 45 6.12 -4.42 7.13
C HIS A 45 6.51 -3.88 5.75
N PRO A 46 7.68 -3.23 5.61
CA PRO A 46 8.09 -2.58 4.36
C PRO A 46 8.19 -3.55 3.17
N ALA A 47 8.62 -4.80 3.41
CA ALA A 47 8.79 -5.80 2.37
C ALA A 47 7.47 -6.19 1.68
N ILE A 48 6.35 -6.23 2.44
CA ILE A 48 5.02 -6.55 1.89
C ILE A 48 4.61 -5.48 0.88
N VAL A 49 4.83 -4.21 1.21
CA VAL A 49 4.45 -3.09 0.34
C VAL A 49 5.40 -2.99 -0.86
N ALA A 50 6.69 -3.26 -0.69
CA ALA A 50 7.61 -3.34 -1.83
C ALA A 50 7.18 -4.43 -2.83
N GLN A 51 6.86 -5.63 -2.35
CA GLN A 51 6.33 -6.71 -3.18
C GLN A 51 5.01 -6.32 -3.86
N TRP A 52 4.09 -5.68 -3.10
CA TRP A 52 2.84 -5.19 -3.67
C TRP A 52 3.07 -4.26 -4.85
N LEU A 53 4.02 -3.32 -4.74
CA LEU A 53 4.37 -2.42 -5.84
C LEU A 53 4.90 -3.20 -7.04
N GLU A 54 5.84 -4.11 -6.85
CA GLU A 54 6.41 -4.94 -7.93
C GLU A 54 5.31 -5.69 -8.71
N GLU A 55 4.32 -6.24 -8.01
CA GLU A 55 3.21 -6.98 -8.60
C GLU A 55 2.20 -6.09 -9.32
N HIS A 56 1.86 -4.92 -8.76
CA HIS A 56 0.71 -4.12 -9.19
C HIS A 56 1.06 -2.90 -10.04
N LEU A 57 2.34 -2.52 -10.13
CA LEU A 57 2.81 -1.41 -10.95
C LEU A 57 2.88 -1.77 -12.43
N LYS A 58 3.12 -3.04 -12.75
CA LYS A 58 3.17 -3.53 -14.12
C LYS A 58 1.80 -3.37 -14.78
N HIS A 59 1.74 -2.62 -15.88
CA HIS A 59 0.50 -2.26 -16.59
C HIS A 59 -0.53 -1.48 -15.76
N ALA A 60 -0.09 -0.79 -14.70
CA ALA A 60 -0.96 0.05 -13.89
C ALA A 60 -1.58 1.20 -14.70
N SER A 61 -2.89 1.43 -14.50
CA SER A 61 -3.57 2.66 -14.93
C SER A 61 -3.02 3.88 -14.18
N ASP A 62 -3.39 5.08 -14.61
CA ASP A 62 -2.97 6.31 -13.95
C ASP A 62 -3.48 6.39 -12.50
N GLU A 63 -4.70 5.92 -12.25
CA GLU A 63 -5.28 5.84 -10.92
C GLU A 63 -4.54 4.86 -10.03
N ARG A 64 -4.19 3.67 -10.55
CA ARG A 64 -3.40 2.66 -9.84
C ARG A 64 -2.00 3.21 -9.52
N ARG A 65 -1.35 3.90 -10.47
CA ARG A 65 -0.05 4.53 -10.24
C ARG A 65 -0.11 5.57 -9.13
N ALA A 66 -1.14 6.43 -9.13
CA ALA A 66 -1.34 7.42 -8.09
C ALA A 66 -1.58 6.79 -6.70
N LEU A 67 -2.33 5.69 -6.64
CA LEU A 67 -2.51 4.88 -5.43
C LEU A 67 -1.18 4.33 -4.94
N LEU A 68 -0.42 3.64 -5.80
CA LEU A 68 0.85 2.99 -5.45
C LEU A 68 1.93 4.00 -5.01
N GLN A 69 2.03 5.15 -5.68
CA GLN A 69 2.93 6.24 -5.26
C GLN A 69 2.57 6.78 -3.87
N HIS A 70 1.28 6.83 -3.55
CA HIS A 70 0.83 7.26 -2.22
C HIS A 70 1.12 6.18 -1.16
N ALA A 71 0.87 4.91 -1.48
CA ALA A 71 1.12 3.75 -0.62
C ALA A 71 2.60 3.61 -0.22
N SER A 72 3.54 4.02 -1.08
CA SER A 72 4.97 3.83 -0.88
C SER A 72 5.71 5.04 -0.30
N ARG A 73 5.01 6.12 0.08
CA ARG A 73 5.64 7.37 0.58
C ARG A 73 6.57 7.16 1.76
N THR A 74 6.20 6.29 2.71
CA THR A 74 7.06 5.94 3.85
C THR A 74 8.35 5.25 3.40
N LEU A 75 8.27 4.36 2.41
CA LEU A 75 9.42 3.63 1.87
C LEU A 75 10.35 4.54 1.06
N ILE A 76 9.78 5.43 0.25
CA ILE A 76 10.54 6.46 -0.48
C ILE A 76 11.32 7.34 0.49
N LYS A 77 10.66 7.83 1.56
CA LYS A 77 11.32 8.64 2.59
C LYS A 77 12.44 7.90 3.32
N ARG A 78 12.31 6.58 3.46
CA ARG A 78 13.33 5.71 4.07
C ARG A 78 14.45 5.31 3.09
N GLY A 79 14.32 5.66 1.80
CA GLY A 79 15.30 5.30 0.77
C GLY A 79 15.29 3.82 0.40
N ASP A 80 14.13 3.15 0.48
CA ASP A 80 14.04 1.73 0.13
C ASP A 80 14.39 1.51 -1.34
N ARG A 81 15.47 0.75 -1.58
CA ARG A 81 16.03 0.57 -2.93
C ARG A 81 15.08 -0.18 -3.86
N ARG A 82 14.25 -1.09 -3.35
CA ARG A 82 13.31 -1.85 -4.20
C ARG A 82 12.25 -0.93 -4.77
N VAL A 83 11.67 -0.09 -3.92
CA VAL A 83 10.67 0.91 -4.31
C VAL A 83 11.24 1.98 -5.24
N LEU A 84 12.50 2.39 -5.01
CA LEU A 84 13.15 3.38 -5.87
C LEU A 84 13.51 2.84 -7.27
N SER A 85 13.57 1.51 -7.44
CA SER A 85 13.89 0.85 -8.70
C SER A 85 12.68 0.32 -9.47
N ALA A 86 11.50 0.31 -8.86
CA ALA A 86 10.25 -0.19 -9.41
C ALA A 86 9.59 0.84 -10.34
#